data_AF-A0A4Q3S4X0-F1
#
_entry.id   AF-A0A4Q3S4X0-F1
#
_cell.length_a   1.000
_cell.length_b   1.000
_cell.length_c   1.000
_cell.angle_alpha   90.00
_cell.angle_beta   90.00
_cell.angle_gamma   90.00
#
_symmetry.space_group_name_H-M   'P 1'
#
loop_
_entity.id
_entity.type
_entity.pdbx_description
1 polymer ?
#
loop_
_entity_poly.entity_id
_entity_poly.type
_entity_poly.pdbx_seq_one_letter_code
_entity_poly.pdbx_strand_id
1 'polypeptide(L)'
;MKDKATQQVRKLYPTAEQKYPGNKEAQALYQDSITTFVNQRLATLLDSTGDQKITWWGNTYQKSKESELLLGLDLQGGINVTLDIALDGLIKGLANNPRDPQLLKAIEEAQKRKLNSDQNFIDIFAKSFTDVNPGAKLAPQFANTGRNKLTISATDAQVTSYIRDQANAAMAQTFQVLRRRIDKFGVAQPNISLDEAKGIITVELAGATDPERVRRFLQSTANLQFWEVYTFADLGDG
;
A
#
# COMPACT_ATOMS: atom_id res chain seq x y z
N MET A 1 -21.12 -0.75 -22.22
CA MET A 1 -20.17 -1.82 -22.68
C MET A 1 -20.17 -3.02 -21.74
N LYS A 2 -20.05 -2.83 -20.42
CA LYS A 2 -20.13 -3.92 -19.42
C LYS A 2 -21.42 -4.73 -19.52
N ASP A 3 -22.58 -4.10 -19.67
CA ASP A 3 -23.86 -4.82 -19.82
C ASP A 3 -23.91 -5.65 -21.10
N LYS A 4 -23.32 -5.14 -22.19
CA LYS A 4 -23.20 -5.87 -23.46
C LYS A 4 -22.28 -7.09 -23.32
N ALA A 5 -21.15 -6.94 -22.61
CA ALA A 5 -20.26 -8.06 -22.30
C ALA A 5 -20.96 -9.13 -21.44
N THR A 6 -21.65 -8.70 -20.38
CA THR A 6 -22.42 -9.57 -19.49
C THR A 6 -23.53 -10.31 -20.26
N GLN A 7 -24.28 -9.62 -21.12
CA GLN A 7 -25.32 -10.24 -21.94
C GLN A 7 -24.73 -11.24 -22.94
N GLN A 8 -23.57 -10.96 -23.55
CA GLN A 8 -22.92 -11.87 -24.48
C GLN A 8 -22.40 -13.13 -23.80
N VAL A 9 -21.82 -13.01 -22.60
CA VAL A 9 -21.37 -14.15 -21.81
C VAL A 9 -22.59 -14.96 -21.32
N ARG A 10 -23.64 -14.31 -20.83
CA ARG A 10 -24.89 -14.98 -20.41
C ARG A 10 -25.61 -15.75 -21.52
N LYS A 11 -25.41 -15.38 -22.79
CA LYS A 11 -25.95 -16.14 -23.94
C LYS A 11 -25.20 -17.44 -24.20
N LEU A 12 -23.92 -17.50 -23.80
CA LEU A 12 -23.03 -18.62 -24.08
C LEU A 12 -22.88 -19.56 -22.89
N TYR A 13 -23.15 -19.08 -21.68
CA TYR A 13 -22.94 -19.82 -20.45
C TYR A 13 -24.18 -19.74 -19.53
N PRO A 14 -24.66 -20.88 -18.99
CA PRO A 14 -25.77 -20.91 -18.04
C PRO A 14 -25.41 -20.23 -16.71
N THR A 15 -26.40 -19.96 -15.87
CA THR A 15 -26.13 -19.45 -14.52
C THR A 15 -25.51 -20.54 -13.64
N ALA A 16 -24.84 -20.13 -12.55
CA ALA A 16 -24.23 -21.07 -11.61
C ALA A 16 -25.25 -22.04 -11.00
N GLU A 17 -26.44 -21.56 -10.67
CA GLU A 17 -27.54 -22.37 -10.15
C GLU A 17 -28.08 -23.37 -11.19
N GLN A 18 -28.15 -22.97 -12.46
CA GLN A 18 -28.55 -23.87 -13.55
C GLN A 18 -27.50 -24.96 -13.84
N LYS A 19 -26.20 -24.62 -13.70
CA LYS A 19 -25.11 -25.56 -13.99
C LYS A 19 -24.81 -26.50 -12.83
N TYR A 20 -24.93 -26.03 -11.59
CA TYR A 20 -24.61 -26.78 -10.37
C TYR A 20 -25.73 -26.62 -9.32
N PRO A 21 -26.93 -27.20 -9.55
CA PRO A 21 -28.04 -27.08 -8.62
C PRO A 21 -27.69 -27.70 -7.26
N GLY A 22 -27.96 -26.99 -6.16
CA GLY A 22 -27.77 -27.48 -4.79
C GLY A 22 -26.32 -27.51 -4.27
N ASN A 23 -25.30 -27.33 -5.12
CA ASN A 23 -23.90 -27.30 -4.70
C ASN A 23 -23.35 -25.86 -4.64
N LYS A 24 -23.39 -25.25 -3.45
CA LYS A 24 -22.99 -23.85 -3.25
C LYS A 24 -21.51 -23.57 -3.55
N GLU A 25 -20.63 -24.53 -3.30
CA GLU A 25 -19.18 -24.36 -3.51
C GLU A 25 -18.85 -24.38 -5.01
N ALA A 26 -19.42 -25.33 -5.75
CA ALA A 26 -19.29 -25.39 -7.21
C ALA A 26 -19.93 -24.17 -7.91
N GLN A 27 -21.02 -23.64 -7.35
CA GLN A 27 -21.64 -22.40 -7.83
C GLN A 27 -20.71 -21.18 -7.70
N ALA A 28 -20.04 -21.03 -6.55
CA ALA A 28 -19.12 -19.91 -6.30
C ALA A 28 -17.92 -19.95 -7.26
N LEU A 29 -17.26 -21.09 -7.40
CA LEU A 29 -16.11 -21.27 -8.31
C LEU A 29 -16.48 -21.01 -9.77
N TYR A 30 -17.68 -21.43 -10.17
CA TYR A 30 -18.17 -21.17 -11.52
C TYR A 30 -18.53 -19.70 -11.74
N GLN A 31 -19.08 -19.02 -10.74
CA GLN A 31 -19.37 -17.59 -10.81
C GLN A 31 -18.10 -16.75 -10.99
N ASP A 32 -16.98 -17.15 -10.40
CA ASP A 32 -15.66 -16.50 -10.63
C ASP A 32 -15.18 -16.68 -12.07
N SER A 33 -15.41 -17.88 -12.64
CA SER A 33 -15.10 -18.17 -14.05
C SER A 33 -15.95 -17.30 -14.99
N ILE A 34 -17.26 -17.19 -14.73
CA ILE A 34 -18.16 -16.31 -15.48
C ILE A 34 -17.71 -14.85 -15.40
N THR A 35 -17.33 -14.38 -14.21
CA THR A 35 -16.85 -13.02 -14.00
C THR A 35 -15.58 -12.75 -14.80
N THR A 36 -14.67 -13.73 -14.86
CA THR A 36 -13.46 -13.66 -15.67
C THR A 36 -13.78 -13.53 -17.16
N PHE A 37 -14.72 -14.33 -17.68
CA PHE A 37 -15.15 -14.23 -19.08
C PHE A 37 -15.84 -12.90 -19.40
N VAL A 38 -16.64 -12.36 -18.47
CA VAL A 38 -17.24 -11.02 -18.64
C VAL A 38 -16.15 -9.95 -18.73
N ASN A 39 -15.12 -10.02 -17.90
CA ASN A 39 -14.02 -9.07 -17.90
C ASN A 39 -13.17 -9.17 -19.17
N GLN A 40 -12.84 -10.39 -19.63
CA GLN A 40 -12.14 -10.59 -20.91
C GLN A 40 -12.95 -10.03 -22.08
N ARG A 41 -14.25 -10.34 -22.14
CA ARG A 41 -15.12 -9.82 -23.19
C ARG A 41 -15.24 -8.30 -23.14
N LEU A 42 -15.32 -7.71 -21.95
CA LEU A 42 -15.33 -6.27 -21.76
C LEU A 42 -14.04 -5.63 -22.30
N ALA A 43 -12.87 -6.21 -21.99
CA ALA A 43 -11.59 -5.74 -22.50
C ALA A 43 -11.54 -5.76 -24.03
N THR A 44 -11.95 -6.88 -24.67
CA THR A 44 -12.03 -6.97 -26.13
C THR A 44 -13.00 -5.96 -26.74
N LEU A 45 -14.17 -5.75 -26.10
CA LEU A 45 -15.14 -4.77 -26.58
C LEU A 45 -14.57 -3.35 -26.50
N LEU A 46 -13.90 -3.00 -25.41
CA LEU A 46 -13.27 -1.70 -25.23
C LEU A 46 -12.16 -1.48 -26.25
N ASP A 47 -11.29 -2.48 -26.45
CA ASP A 47 -10.21 -2.50 -27.46
C ASP A 47 -10.76 -2.28 -28.87
N SER A 48 -11.78 -3.05 -29.27
CA SER A 48 -12.43 -2.91 -30.59
C SER A 48 -13.17 -1.58 -30.81
N THR A 49 -13.43 -0.83 -29.74
CA THR A 49 -14.09 0.49 -29.81
C THR A 49 -13.13 1.66 -29.61
N GLY A 50 -11.90 1.42 -29.16
CA GLY A 50 -10.88 2.46 -28.96
C GLY A 50 -10.50 3.17 -30.26
N ASP A 51 -10.49 2.42 -31.37
CA ASP A 51 -10.13 2.89 -32.71
C ASP A 51 -11.29 3.44 -33.55
N GLN A 52 -12.51 3.50 -32.99
CA GLN A 52 -13.63 4.11 -33.72
C GLN A 52 -13.44 5.63 -33.84
N LYS A 53 -13.27 6.09 -35.09
CA LYS A 53 -13.17 7.50 -35.45
C LYS A 53 -14.52 8.18 -35.19
N ILE A 54 -14.54 9.15 -34.29
CA ILE A 54 -15.75 9.91 -33.92
C ILE A 54 -15.96 11.11 -34.88
N THR A 55 -14.91 11.56 -35.56
CA THR A 55 -15.00 12.63 -36.56
C THR A 55 -14.32 12.26 -37.90
N TRP A 56 -14.81 12.86 -39.00
CA TRP A 56 -14.32 12.60 -40.36
C TRP A 56 -12.87 13.04 -40.61
N TRP A 57 -12.28 13.84 -39.71
CA TRP A 57 -10.85 14.24 -39.71
C TRP A 57 -9.97 13.43 -38.73
N GLY A 58 -10.44 12.28 -38.24
CA GLY A 58 -9.54 11.26 -37.65
C GLY A 58 -9.26 11.36 -36.15
N ASN A 59 -10.13 11.97 -35.35
CA ASN A 59 -10.06 11.81 -33.89
C ASN A 59 -10.76 10.52 -33.46
N THR A 60 -10.05 9.65 -32.75
CA THR A 60 -10.58 8.41 -32.16
C THR A 60 -11.12 8.68 -30.76
N TYR A 61 -12.02 7.81 -30.26
CA TYR A 61 -12.50 7.88 -28.87
C TYR A 61 -11.34 7.93 -27.86
N GLN A 62 -10.29 7.13 -28.09
CA GLN A 62 -9.09 7.11 -27.27
C GLN A 62 -8.41 8.50 -27.23
N LYS A 63 -8.23 9.13 -28.40
CA LYS A 63 -7.59 10.45 -28.52
C LYS A 63 -8.43 11.56 -27.89
N SER A 64 -9.76 11.48 -27.99
CA SER A 64 -10.67 12.41 -27.30
C SER A 64 -10.73 12.19 -25.78
N LYS A 65 -10.53 10.96 -25.31
CA LYS A 65 -10.45 10.63 -23.87
C LYS A 65 -9.11 11.04 -23.26
N GLU A 66 -8.03 10.97 -24.02
CA GLU A 66 -6.72 11.51 -23.65
C GLU A 66 -6.66 13.05 -23.73
N SER A 67 -7.52 13.65 -24.55
CA SER A 67 -7.63 15.11 -24.75
C SER A 67 -8.80 15.76 -23.97
N GLU A 68 -9.57 15.00 -23.21
CA GLU A 68 -10.53 15.55 -22.25
C GLU A 68 -9.70 16.25 -21.16
N LEU A 69 -9.87 17.57 -21.06
CA LEU A 69 -9.23 18.44 -20.07
C LEU A 69 -9.17 17.77 -18.69
N LEU A 70 -8.07 18.00 -17.96
CA LEU A 70 -7.83 17.60 -16.57
C LEU A 70 -8.95 18.13 -15.66
N LEU A 71 -10.08 17.44 -15.66
CA LEU A 71 -11.17 17.66 -14.75
C LEU A 71 -10.70 17.08 -13.42
N GLY A 72 -10.31 17.96 -12.49
CA GLY A 72 -9.89 17.58 -11.15
C GLY A 72 -10.96 16.76 -10.41
N LEU A 73 -10.65 16.34 -9.17
CA LEU A 73 -11.50 15.49 -8.32
C LEU A 73 -13.00 15.85 -8.35
N ASP A 74 -13.29 17.15 -8.41
CA ASP A 74 -14.64 17.75 -8.38
C ASP A 74 -15.48 17.48 -9.65
N LEU A 75 -14.85 17.36 -10.82
CA LEU A 75 -15.58 17.30 -12.10
C LEU A 75 -15.62 15.90 -12.74
N GLN A 76 -14.69 14.99 -12.40
CA GLN A 76 -14.67 13.59 -12.87
C GLN A 76 -15.01 12.56 -11.76
N GLY A 77 -14.97 12.95 -10.49
CA GLY A 77 -15.02 12.02 -9.37
C GLY A 77 -13.69 11.27 -9.19
N GLY A 78 -13.31 11.01 -7.93
CA GLY A 78 -12.06 10.34 -7.60
C GLY A 78 -11.88 10.13 -6.10
N ILE A 79 -10.66 9.76 -5.69
CA ILE A 79 -10.34 9.44 -4.30
C ILE A 79 -9.05 10.14 -3.91
N ASN A 80 -9.06 10.87 -2.79
CA ASN A 80 -7.86 11.30 -2.08
C ASN A 80 -7.75 10.46 -0.78
N VAL A 81 -6.60 9.85 -0.55
CA VAL A 81 -6.30 9.05 0.64
C VAL A 81 -4.96 9.48 1.19
N THR A 82 -4.91 9.74 2.50
CA THR A 82 -3.66 9.85 3.26
C THR A 82 -3.44 8.55 4.02
N LEU A 83 -2.29 7.92 3.81
CA LEU A 83 -1.87 6.68 4.46
C LEU A 83 -0.74 6.98 5.44
N ASP A 84 -0.93 6.59 6.70
CA ASP A 84 0.16 6.58 7.69
C ASP A 84 0.95 5.27 7.56
N ILE A 85 2.28 5.37 7.59
CA ILE A 85 3.16 4.21 7.48
C ILE A 85 3.36 3.64 8.88
N ALA A 86 2.94 2.39 9.08
CA ALA A 86 3.14 1.68 10.34
C ALA A 86 4.64 1.37 10.57
N LEU A 87 5.30 2.18 11.41
CA LEU A 87 6.72 2.05 11.75
C LEU A 87 6.98 1.28 13.05
N ASP A 88 5.96 0.82 13.76
CA ASP A 88 6.14 0.04 14.99
C ASP A 88 6.82 -1.31 14.72
N GLY A 89 6.46 -1.96 13.60
CA GLY A 89 7.11 -3.19 13.13
C GLY A 89 8.59 -2.99 12.82
N LEU A 90 8.96 -1.83 12.27
CA LEU A 90 10.35 -1.48 11.98
C LEU A 90 11.15 -1.41 13.28
N ILE A 91 10.64 -0.66 14.25
CA ILE A 91 11.31 -0.46 15.54
C ILE A 91 11.52 -1.81 16.24
N LYS A 92 10.50 -2.68 16.22
CA LYS A 92 10.61 -4.06 16.75
C LYS A 92 11.70 -4.86 16.02
N GLY A 93 11.75 -4.79 14.69
CA GLY A 93 12.75 -5.52 13.89
C GLY A 93 14.18 -5.00 14.06
N LEU A 94 14.35 -3.70 14.33
CA LEU A 94 15.66 -3.12 14.60
C LEU A 94 16.17 -3.42 16.02
N ALA A 95 15.27 -3.73 16.95
CA ALA A 95 15.63 -3.99 18.33
C ALA A 95 16.39 -5.31 18.50
N ASN A 96 17.27 -5.35 19.50
CA ASN A 96 17.97 -6.57 19.93
C ASN A 96 17.02 -7.57 20.59
N ASN A 97 15.99 -7.07 21.29
CA ASN A 97 14.92 -7.87 21.87
C ASN A 97 13.55 -7.29 21.51
N PRO A 98 12.91 -7.77 20.43
CA PRO A 98 11.59 -7.27 19.99
C PRO A 98 10.47 -7.50 21.01
N ARG A 99 10.69 -8.36 22.02
CA ARG A 99 9.73 -8.68 23.09
C ARG A 99 10.03 -7.96 24.41
N ASP A 100 11.00 -7.05 24.42
CA ASP A 100 11.35 -6.29 25.61
C ASP A 100 10.14 -5.45 26.10
N PRO A 101 9.73 -5.58 27.38
CA PRO A 101 8.56 -4.85 27.89
C PRO A 101 8.72 -3.32 27.88
N GLN A 102 9.94 -2.80 28.08
CA GLN A 102 10.20 -1.36 28.07
C GLN A 102 10.06 -0.79 26.65
N LEU A 103 10.55 -1.55 25.66
CA LEU A 103 10.40 -1.24 24.24
C LEU A 103 8.92 -1.26 23.83
N LEU A 104 8.21 -2.35 24.14
CA LEU A 104 6.82 -2.53 23.75
C LEU A 104 5.92 -1.44 24.34
N LYS A 105 6.14 -1.09 25.62
CA LYS A 105 5.42 0.00 26.28
C LYS A 105 5.69 1.36 25.63
N ALA A 106 6.93 1.62 25.23
CA ALA A 106 7.29 2.85 24.53
C ALA A 106 6.64 2.95 23.14
N ILE A 107 6.58 1.85 22.40
CA ILE A 107 5.90 1.78 21.11
C ILE A 107 4.39 2.01 21.27
N GLU A 108 3.76 1.36 22.26
CA GLU A 108 2.33 1.53 22.53
C GLU A 108 1.98 2.97 22.88
N GLU A 109 2.78 3.60 23.75
CA GLU A 109 2.61 5.02 24.11
C GLU A 109 2.83 5.94 22.90
N ALA A 110 3.82 5.64 22.05
CA ALA A 110 4.05 6.40 20.84
C ALA A 110 2.88 6.31 19.85
N GLN A 111 2.29 5.11 19.69
CA GLN A 111 1.09 4.92 18.87
C GLN A 111 -0.08 5.75 19.38
N LYS A 112 -0.34 5.75 20.71
CA LYS A 112 -1.40 6.58 21.31
C LYS A 112 -1.20 8.07 21.04
N ARG A 113 0.04 8.55 21.15
CA ARG A 113 0.39 9.96 20.90
C ARG A 113 0.26 10.34 19.42
N LYS A 114 0.66 9.44 18.51
CA LYS A 114 0.57 9.66 17.06
C LYS A 114 -0.88 9.89 16.59
N LEU A 115 -1.87 9.25 17.23
CA LEU A 115 -3.29 9.46 16.90
C LEU A 115 -3.75 10.92 16.98
N ASN A 116 -3.05 11.75 17.75
CA ASN A 116 -3.37 13.16 17.95
C ASN A 116 -2.22 14.09 17.51
N SER A 117 -1.30 13.62 16.66
CA SER A 117 -0.10 14.36 16.29
C SER A 117 0.36 14.11 14.86
N ASP A 118 0.69 15.20 14.17
CA ASP A 118 1.35 15.15 12.84
C ASP A 118 2.87 14.92 12.93
N GLN A 119 3.43 14.82 14.14
CA GLN A 119 4.88 14.64 14.32
C GLN A 119 5.37 13.30 13.77
N ASN A 120 6.66 13.26 13.41
CA ASN A 120 7.31 12.03 12.97
C ASN A 120 7.20 10.95 14.04
N PHE A 121 6.81 9.73 13.65
CA PHE A 121 6.63 8.64 14.60
C PHE A 121 7.92 8.27 15.36
N ILE A 122 9.09 8.40 14.73
CA ILE A 122 10.38 8.10 15.38
C ILE A 122 10.70 9.10 16.49
N ASP A 123 10.34 10.37 16.30
CA ASP A 123 10.50 11.41 17.33
C ASP A 123 9.56 11.18 18.51
N ILE A 124 8.30 10.86 18.19
CA ILE A 124 7.30 10.50 19.20
C ILE A 124 7.78 9.26 19.97
N PHE A 125 8.32 8.26 19.29
CA PHE A 125 8.86 7.05 19.92
C PHE A 125 10.04 7.36 20.85
N ALA A 126 11.04 8.12 20.40
CA ALA A 126 12.20 8.45 21.23
C ALA A 126 11.78 9.22 22.50
N LYS A 127 10.82 10.14 22.37
CA LYS A 127 10.23 10.84 23.52
C LYS A 127 9.45 9.89 24.43
N SER A 128 8.59 9.04 23.87
CA SER A 128 7.79 8.09 24.63
C SER A 128 8.65 7.08 25.38
N PHE A 129 9.76 6.63 24.78
CA PHE A 129 10.72 5.74 25.43
C PHE A 129 11.34 6.40 26.67
N THR A 130 11.73 7.67 26.55
CA THR A 130 12.30 8.44 27.67
C THR A 130 11.27 8.66 28.78
N ASP A 131 10.03 8.98 28.41
CA ASP A 131 8.96 9.25 29.37
C ASP A 131 8.54 7.99 30.15
N VAL A 132 8.44 6.83 29.47
CA VAL A 132 8.02 5.57 30.11
C VAL A 132 9.15 4.83 30.82
N ASN A 133 10.41 5.15 30.49
CA ASN A 133 11.61 4.57 31.10
C ASN A 133 12.60 5.66 31.57
N PRO A 134 12.27 6.41 32.64
CA PRO A 134 13.12 7.51 33.10
C PRO A 134 14.54 7.03 33.43
N GLY A 135 15.54 7.68 32.85
CA GLY A 135 16.96 7.36 33.06
C GLY A 135 17.51 6.18 32.24
N ALA A 136 16.65 5.44 31.52
CA ALA A 136 17.10 4.40 30.60
C ALA A 136 17.67 5.00 29.31
N LYS A 137 18.63 4.29 28.70
CA LYS A 137 19.20 4.63 27.40
C LYS A 137 18.59 3.79 26.29
N LEU A 138 18.49 4.35 25.10
CA LEU A 138 18.05 3.61 23.90
C LEU A 138 19.12 2.63 23.41
N ALA A 139 20.41 2.96 23.57
CA ALA A 139 21.50 2.17 23.00
C ALA A 139 21.45 0.67 23.36
N PRO A 140 21.21 0.24 24.61
CA PRO A 140 21.05 -1.19 24.94
C PRO A 140 20.00 -1.94 24.10
N GLN A 141 18.95 -1.25 23.66
CA GLN A 141 17.87 -1.86 22.89
C GLN A 141 18.21 -2.03 21.41
N PHE A 142 19.15 -1.27 20.85
CA PHE A 142 19.40 -1.21 19.39
C PHE A 142 20.87 -1.36 18.98
N ALA A 143 21.81 -1.17 19.90
CA ALA A 143 23.24 -1.24 19.62
C ALA A 143 23.65 -2.67 19.29
N ASN A 144 24.18 -2.87 18.08
CA ASN A 144 24.64 -4.17 17.64
C ASN A 144 25.70 -3.99 16.57
N THR A 145 26.98 -4.06 16.95
CA THR A 145 28.11 -3.82 16.04
C THR A 145 28.24 -4.86 14.92
N GLY A 146 27.56 -6.01 15.03
CA GLY A 146 27.49 -7.01 13.96
C GLY A 146 26.42 -6.71 12.91
N ARG A 147 25.37 -5.95 13.25
CA ARG A 147 24.25 -5.60 12.35
C ARG A 147 24.23 -4.13 11.94
N ASN A 148 24.79 -3.24 12.75
CA ASN A 148 24.77 -1.80 12.58
C ASN A 148 26.02 -1.14 13.18
N LYS A 149 26.13 0.18 13.04
CA LYS A 149 27.28 0.97 13.53
C LYS A 149 27.09 1.51 14.95
N LEU A 150 26.04 1.12 15.66
CA LEU A 150 25.76 1.62 17.01
C LEU A 150 26.57 0.84 18.04
N THR A 151 27.20 1.58 18.96
CA THR A 151 27.88 1.03 20.14
C THR A 151 26.97 1.14 21.36
N ILE A 152 27.27 0.37 22.42
CA ILE A 152 26.51 0.45 23.68
C ILE A 152 26.60 1.82 24.36
N SER A 153 27.64 2.60 24.02
CA SER A 153 27.87 3.98 24.47
C SER A 153 27.21 5.03 23.59
N ALA A 154 26.48 4.63 22.53
CA ALA A 154 25.80 5.56 21.65
C ALA A 154 24.78 6.41 22.42
N THR A 155 24.69 7.68 22.05
CA THR A 155 23.70 8.59 22.62
C THR A 155 22.31 8.28 22.08
N ASP A 156 21.27 8.67 22.83
CA ASP A 156 19.88 8.50 22.40
C ASP A 156 19.61 9.21 21.06
N ALA A 157 20.28 10.34 20.81
CA ALA A 157 20.22 11.05 19.53
C ALA A 157 20.82 10.25 18.37
N GLN A 158 21.96 9.58 18.56
CA GLN A 158 22.57 8.72 17.54
C GLN A 158 21.69 7.51 17.24
N VAL A 159 21.12 6.88 18.26
CA VAL A 159 20.19 5.75 18.07
C VAL A 159 18.94 6.20 17.34
N THR A 160 18.35 7.33 17.74
CA THR A 160 17.17 7.89 17.08
C THR A 160 17.45 8.26 15.62
N SER A 161 18.64 8.82 15.33
CA SER A 161 19.05 9.10 13.95
C SER A 161 19.15 7.83 13.12
N TYR A 162 19.77 6.77 13.65
CA TYR A 162 19.85 5.48 12.98
C TYR A 162 18.47 4.91 12.66
N ILE A 163 17.56 4.90 13.65
CA ILE A 163 16.18 4.42 13.44
C ILE A 163 15.46 5.27 12.38
N ARG A 164 15.67 6.60 12.38
CA ARG A 164 15.09 7.50 11.38
C ARG A 164 15.60 7.20 9.96
N ASP A 165 16.89 6.93 9.80
CA ASP A 165 17.47 6.59 8.51
C ASP A 165 16.88 5.27 7.97
N GLN A 166 16.73 4.26 8.85
CA GLN A 166 16.07 3.00 8.50
C GLN A 166 14.59 3.22 8.15
N ALA A 167 13.90 4.11 8.88
CA ALA A 167 12.52 4.46 8.59
C ALA A 167 12.39 5.12 7.22
N ASN A 168 13.22 6.12 6.90
CA ASN A 168 13.20 6.80 5.60
C ASN A 168 13.42 5.80 4.46
N ALA A 169 14.37 4.88 4.60
CA ALA A 169 14.59 3.83 3.61
C ALA A 169 13.35 2.91 3.44
N ALA A 170 12.73 2.49 4.55
CA ALA A 170 11.53 1.66 4.51
C ALA A 170 10.32 2.39 3.91
N MET A 171 10.16 3.67 4.21
CA MET A 171 9.10 4.53 3.65
C MET A 171 9.28 4.71 2.14
N ALA A 172 10.50 5.01 1.69
CA ALA A 172 10.81 5.12 0.27
C ALA A 172 10.51 3.81 -0.48
N GLN A 173 10.88 2.66 0.10
CA GLN A 173 10.58 1.36 -0.49
C GLN A 173 9.06 1.11 -0.58
N THR A 174 8.32 1.44 0.48
CA THR A 174 6.85 1.30 0.52
C THR A 174 6.17 2.17 -0.53
N PHE A 175 6.63 3.41 -0.68
CA PHE A 175 6.19 4.32 -1.71
C PHE A 175 6.40 3.73 -3.11
N GLN A 176 7.57 3.15 -3.40
CA GLN A 176 7.83 2.50 -4.70
C GLN A 176 6.91 1.30 -4.95
N VAL A 177 6.63 0.50 -3.92
CA VAL A 177 5.69 -0.64 -4.03
C VAL A 177 4.27 -0.15 -4.31
N LEU A 178 3.79 0.87 -3.58
CA LEU A 178 2.47 1.45 -3.78
C LEU A 178 2.32 2.02 -5.18
N ARG A 179 3.31 2.79 -5.65
CA ARG A 179 3.34 3.37 -7.00
C ARG A 179 3.17 2.29 -8.07
N ARG A 180 4.03 1.27 -8.07
CA ARG A 180 3.98 0.16 -9.05
C ARG A 180 2.66 -0.61 -9.02
N ARG A 181 1.97 -0.66 -7.88
CA ARG A 181 0.68 -1.36 -7.78
C ARG A 181 -0.47 -0.50 -8.27
N ILE A 182 -0.45 0.81 -8.02
CA ILE A 182 -1.45 1.75 -8.53
C ILE A 182 -1.44 1.77 -10.06
N ASP A 183 -0.25 1.69 -10.68
CA ASP A 183 -0.11 1.59 -12.14
C ASP A 183 -0.90 0.41 -12.75
N LYS A 184 -1.15 -0.67 -11.98
CA LYS A 184 -1.89 -1.86 -12.44
C LYS A 184 -3.42 -1.68 -12.47
N PHE A 185 -3.95 -0.58 -11.94
CA PHE A 185 -5.41 -0.33 -11.91
C PHE A 185 -5.95 0.36 -13.16
N GLY A 186 -5.08 0.78 -14.09
CA GLY A 186 -5.52 1.48 -15.29
C GLY A 186 -6.21 2.82 -14.97
N VAL A 187 -5.90 3.41 -13.81
CA VAL A 187 -6.26 4.80 -13.50
C VAL A 187 -5.45 5.70 -14.43
N ALA A 188 -6.11 6.69 -15.04
CA ALA A 188 -5.50 7.45 -16.12
C ALA A 188 -4.23 8.20 -15.65
N GLN A 189 -4.24 8.76 -14.44
CA GLN A 189 -3.16 9.59 -13.90
C GLN A 189 -3.19 9.62 -12.36
N PRO A 190 -2.46 8.72 -11.67
CA PRO A 190 -2.35 8.78 -10.21
C PRO A 190 -1.36 9.87 -9.78
N ASN A 191 -1.73 10.71 -8.81
CA ASN A 191 -0.80 11.59 -8.12
C ASN A 191 -0.48 10.98 -6.74
N ILE A 192 0.81 10.72 -6.48
CA ILE A 192 1.27 10.06 -5.25
C ILE A 192 2.45 10.84 -4.70
N SER A 193 2.39 11.23 -3.44
CA SER A 193 3.46 11.93 -2.74
C SER A 193 3.79 11.25 -1.41
N LEU A 194 5.08 11.25 -1.04
CA LEU A 194 5.57 10.80 0.25
C LEU A 194 6.04 12.03 1.03
N ASP A 195 5.52 12.20 2.24
CA ASP A 195 6.03 13.14 3.23
C ASP A 195 6.81 12.34 4.28
N GLU A 196 8.14 12.27 4.09
CA GLU A 196 9.05 11.56 4.99
C GLU A 196 9.07 12.17 6.40
N ALA A 197 8.86 13.48 6.51
CA ALA A 197 8.87 14.16 7.80
C ALA A 197 7.68 13.73 8.65
N LYS A 198 6.50 13.55 8.04
CA LYS A 198 5.28 13.10 8.74
C LYS A 198 5.11 11.58 8.75
N GLY A 199 5.79 10.88 7.85
CA GLY A 199 5.66 9.44 7.64
C GLY A 199 4.37 9.05 6.92
N ILE A 200 3.85 9.92 6.06
CA ILE A 200 2.57 9.73 5.36
C ILE A 200 2.75 9.69 3.85
N ILE A 201 1.90 8.91 3.19
CA ILE A 201 1.79 8.87 1.73
C ILE A 201 0.41 9.38 1.34
N THR A 202 0.36 10.42 0.52
CA THR A 202 -0.89 10.92 -0.05
C THR A 202 -1.07 10.33 -1.45
N VAL A 203 -2.26 9.81 -1.72
CA VAL A 203 -2.64 9.17 -2.97
C VAL A 203 -3.90 9.84 -3.50
N GLU A 204 -3.83 10.33 -4.74
CA GLU A 204 -4.93 10.94 -5.46
C GLU A 204 -5.16 10.18 -6.76
N LEU A 205 -6.35 9.59 -6.90
CA LEU A 205 -6.74 8.82 -8.08
C LEU A 205 -7.99 9.45 -8.73
N ALA A 206 -7.81 10.08 -9.89
CA ALA A 206 -8.91 10.55 -10.72
C ALA A 206 -9.55 9.39 -11.51
N GLY A 207 -10.88 9.39 -11.63
CA GLY A 207 -11.61 8.40 -12.42
C GLY A 207 -11.65 6.98 -11.83
N ALA A 208 -11.35 6.82 -10.54
CA ALA A 208 -11.48 5.54 -9.85
C ALA A 208 -12.96 5.14 -9.75
N THR A 209 -13.36 4.12 -10.51
CA THR A 209 -14.77 3.68 -10.64
C THR A 209 -15.31 2.91 -9.43
N ASP A 210 -14.45 2.51 -8.49
CA ASP A 210 -14.83 1.79 -7.25
C ASP A 210 -13.92 2.22 -6.07
N PRO A 211 -14.35 3.21 -5.27
CA PRO A 211 -13.60 3.71 -4.13
C PRO A 211 -13.33 2.69 -3.02
N GLU A 212 -14.29 1.80 -2.79
CA GLU A 212 -14.18 0.79 -1.75
C GLU A 212 -13.13 -0.27 -2.11
N ARG A 213 -13.03 -0.65 -3.38
CA ARG A 213 -12.00 -1.55 -3.88
C ARG A 213 -10.61 -0.91 -3.83
N VAL A 214 -10.49 0.36 -4.20
CA VAL A 214 -9.22 1.11 -4.09
C VAL A 214 -8.79 1.19 -2.63
N ARG A 215 -9.70 1.56 -1.70
CA ARG A 215 -9.39 1.66 -0.27
C ARG A 215 -8.86 0.33 0.28
N ARG A 216 -9.57 -0.78 0.05
CA ARG A 216 -9.14 -2.11 0.52
C ARG A 216 -7.76 -2.49 -0.02
N PHE A 217 -7.48 -2.16 -1.27
CA PHE A 217 -6.22 -2.50 -1.91
C PHE A 217 -5.05 -1.66 -1.37
N LEU A 218 -5.24 -0.35 -1.23
CA LEU A 218 -4.25 0.54 -0.63
C LEU A 218 -3.96 0.16 0.82
N GLN A 219 -4.99 -0.16 1.61
CA GLN A 219 -4.85 -0.65 2.99
C GLN A 219 -4.06 -1.97 3.07
N SER A 220 -4.36 -2.95 2.20
CA SER A 220 -3.63 -4.22 2.18
C SER A 220 -2.13 -4.08 1.86
N THR A 221 -1.77 -3.01 1.14
CA THR A 221 -0.38 -2.73 0.73
C THR A 221 0.36 -1.89 1.76
N ALA A 222 -0.35 -1.09 2.56
CA ALA A 222 0.21 -0.26 3.63
C ALA A 222 0.56 -1.04 4.91
N ASN A 223 0.14 -2.32 5.03
CA ASN A 223 0.64 -3.21 6.08
C ASN A 223 2.07 -3.62 5.77
N LEU A 224 3.00 -2.83 6.32
CA LEU A 224 4.43 -3.03 6.20
C LEU A 224 4.83 -4.27 7.03
N GLN A 225 5.10 -5.38 6.35
CA GLN A 225 5.59 -6.61 6.98
C GLN A 225 7.10 -6.70 6.77
N PHE A 226 7.85 -6.67 7.87
CA PHE A 226 9.29 -6.89 7.87
C PHE A 226 9.56 -8.38 7.97
N TRP A 227 10.38 -8.88 7.05
CA TRP A 227 10.90 -10.24 7.08
C TRP A 227 12.41 -10.13 7.27
N GLU A 228 12.95 -10.81 8.27
CA GLU A 228 14.40 -11.02 8.34
C GLU A 228 14.79 -11.90 7.14
N VAL A 229 15.63 -11.34 6.25
CA VAL A 229 16.13 -12.07 5.10
C VAL A 229 17.51 -12.61 5.48
N TYR A 230 17.60 -13.92 5.69
CA TYR A 230 18.90 -14.58 5.82
C TYR A 230 19.54 -14.65 4.44
N THR A 231 20.75 -14.12 4.33
CA THR A 231 21.53 -14.26 3.10
C THR A 231 22.33 -15.56 3.18
N PHE A 232 22.65 -16.17 2.03
CA PHE A 232 23.46 -17.40 2.00
C PHE A 232 24.84 -17.25 2.65
N ALA A 233 25.31 -16.02 2.88
CA ALA A 233 26.53 -15.73 3.63
C ALA A 233 26.38 -16.00 5.14
N ASP A 234 25.16 -15.94 5.69
CA ASP A 234 24.88 -16.15 7.12
C ASP A 234 24.82 -17.63 7.51
N LEU A 235 24.82 -18.55 6.54
CA LEU A 235 24.78 -20.01 6.74
C LEU A 235 26.16 -20.68 6.65
N GLY A 236 27.23 -19.90 6.45
CA GLY A 236 28.59 -20.40 6.23
C GLY A 236 29.47 -20.52 7.47
N ASP A 237 29.09 -19.90 8.59
CA ASP A 237 29.90 -19.84 9.81
C ASP A 237 29.25 -20.63 10.98
N GLY A 238 29.01 -21.92 10.75
CA GLY A 238 28.57 -22.90 11.76
C GLY A 238 29.59 -24.00 11.99
#